data_AF-A0A0L8GHK9-F1
#
_entry.id   AF-A0A0L8GHK9-F1
#
_cell.length_a   1.000
_cell.length_b   1.000
_cell.length_c   1.000
_cell.angle_alpha   90.00
_cell.angle_beta   90.00
_cell.angle_gamma   90.00
#
_symmetry.space_group_name_H-M   'P 1'
#
loop_
_entity.id
_entity.type
_entity.pdbx_description
1 polymer ?
#
loop_
_entity_poly.entity_id
_entity_poly.type
_entity_poly.pdbx_seq_one_letter_code
_entity_poly.pdbx_strand_id
1 'polypeptide(L)'
;AEDNERYKLGELKKDLKHCSAESVFLIVDQSHAGHIADAFRDSGDHPNVQVLASSQAAEYSFGSNFTDFIASYNHTHTCLPQVLEESKKVITGSTPEFTEGKQSETEERRTPKNIFGAPCNLALPFRSWELDSYRGCRNVPTSVWLKILRESSQFLDN
;
A
#
# COMPACT_ATOMS: atom_id res chain seq x y z
N ALA A 1 -13.63 -17.77 -6.38
CA ALA A 1 -12.70 -17.21 -7.38
C ALA A 1 -12.22 -18.36 -8.24
N GLU A 2 -12.60 -18.31 -9.52
CA GLU A 2 -12.02 -19.16 -10.55
C GLU A 2 -10.50 -18.90 -10.64
N ASP A 3 -9.70 -19.88 -11.08
CA ASP A 3 -8.23 -19.76 -11.03
C ASP A 3 -7.68 -18.63 -11.94
N ASN A 4 -8.45 -18.19 -12.93
CA ASN A 4 -8.18 -17.04 -13.80
C ASN A 4 -8.51 -15.69 -13.16
N GLU A 5 -9.27 -15.66 -12.06
CA GLU A 5 -9.66 -14.42 -11.35
C GLU A 5 -8.73 -14.13 -10.16
N ARG A 6 -7.79 -15.02 -9.86
CA ARG A 6 -6.86 -14.87 -8.73
C ARG A 6 -5.62 -14.12 -9.18
N TYR A 7 -5.39 -12.96 -8.58
CA TYR A 7 -4.17 -12.20 -8.79
C TYR A 7 -3.03 -12.77 -7.93
N LYS A 8 -1.97 -13.27 -8.57
CA LYS A 8 -0.90 -13.96 -7.86
C LYS A 8 0.06 -12.96 -7.23
N LEU A 9 0.62 -13.32 -6.06
CA LEU A 9 1.64 -12.52 -5.39
C LEU A 9 2.88 -12.27 -6.27
N GLY A 10 3.26 -13.22 -7.12
CA GLY A 10 4.34 -13.04 -8.08
C GLY A 10 4.02 -12.00 -9.17
N GLU A 11 2.77 -11.91 -9.61
CA GLU A 11 2.29 -10.90 -10.56
C GLU A 11 2.29 -9.52 -9.90
N LEU A 12 1.75 -9.41 -8.68
CA LEU A 12 1.80 -8.19 -7.89
C LEU A 12 3.23 -7.65 -7.72
N LYS A 13 4.18 -8.53 -7.37
CA LYS A 13 5.58 -8.15 -7.26
C LYS A 13 6.15 -7.70 -8.60
N LYS A 14 5.85 -8.39 -9.69
CA LYS A 14 6.31 -8.00 -11.02
C LYS A 14 5.78 -6.63 -11.43
N ASP A 15 4.51 -6.34 -11.15
CA ASP A 15 3.85 -5.09 -11.53
C ASP A 15 4.34 -3.89 -10.71
N LEU A 16 4.75 -4.12 -9.45
CA LEU A 16 5.33 -3.08 -8.59
C LEU A 16 6.84 -2.93 -8.75
N LYS A 17 7.51 -3.85 -9.44
CA LYS A 17 8.95 -3.79 -9.66
C LYS A 17 9.30 -2.56 -10.51
N HIS A 18 10.32 -1.81 -10.08
CA HIS A 18 10.74 -0.56 -10.73
C HIS A 18 9.67 0.54 -10.81
N CYS A 19 8.64 0.49 -9.95
CA CYS A 19 7.67 1.58 -9.85
C CYS A 19 8.39 2.90 -9.50
N SER A 20 8.20 3.93 -10.34
CA SER A 20 8.84 5.24 -10.17
C SER A 20 8.21 6.11 -9.09
N ALA A 21 7.14 5.62 -8.44
CA ALA A 21 6.51 6.32 -7.34
C ALA A 21 7.48 6.42 -6.16
N GLU A 22 7.52 7.58 -5.52
CA GLU A 22 8.35 7.78 -4.33
C GLU A 22 7.96 6.81 -3.19
N SER A 23 6.66 6.52 -3.07
CA SER A 23 6.13 5.56 -2.09
C SER A 23 4.87 4.91 -2.64
N VAL A 24 4.76 3.60 -2.43
CA VAL A 24 3.59 2.79 -2.78
C VAL A 24 3.01 2.22 -1.50
N PHE A 25 1.77 2.58 -1.18
CA PHE A 25 1.03 2.01 -0.06
C PHE A 25 0.13 0.89 -0.56
N LEU A 26 0.39 -0.33 -0.12
CA LEU A 26 -0.43 -1.49 -0.41
C LEU A 26 -1.30 -1.81 0.82
N ILE A 27 -2.60 -1.54 0.72
CA ILE A 27 -3.56 -1.80 1.79
C ILE A 27 -4.28 -3.09 1.44
N VAL A 28 -4.10 -4.12 2.26
CA VAL A 28 -4.53 -5.49 1.97
C VAL A 28 -5.49 -5.95 3.06
N ASP A 29 -6.77 -6.06 2.69
CA ASP A 29 -7.78 -6.65 3.57
C ASP A 29 -8.24 -8.00 3.04
N GLN A 30 -7.61 -9.06 3.54
CA GLN A 30 -8.01 -10.44 3.28
C GLN A 30 -7.45 -11.35 4.37
N SER A 31 -7.95 -12.59 4.43
CA SER A 31 -7.36 -13.61 5.31
C SER A 31 -5.94 -13.96 4.88
N HIS A 32 -5.06 -14.20 5.85
CA HIS A 32 -3.65 -14.48 5.64
C HIS A 32 -2.87 -13.34 4.95
N ALA A 33 -3.31 -12.10 5.10
CA ALA A 33 -2.70 -10.92 4.47
C ALA A 33 -1.21 -10.75 4.83
N GLY A 34 -0.78 -11.24 6.00
CA GLY A 34 0.63 -11.22 6.42
C GLY A 34 1.59 -11.91 5.45
N HIS A 35 1.14 -12.91 4.67
CA HIS A 35 2.00 -13.50 3.62
C HIS A 35 2.41 -12.47 2.55
N ILE A 36 1.55 -11.50 2.26
CA ILE A 36 1.86 -10.42 1.32
C ILE A 36 2.84 -9.45 1.97
N ALA A 37 2.65 -9.10 3.24
CA ALA A 37 3.61 -8.30 4.00
C ALA A 37 5.00 -8.97 4.00
N ASP A 38 5.10 -10.23 4.42
CA ASP A 38 6.35 -11.00 4.43
C ASP A 38 7.08 -10.96 3.09
N ALA A 39 6.35 -11.12 1.98
CA ALA A 39 6.92 -11.16 0.65
C ALA A 39 7.50 -9.82 0.16
N PHE A 40 7.03 -8.69 0.69
CA PHE A 40 7.58 -7.36 0.41
C PHE A 40 8.68 -6.99 1.40
N ARG A 41 8.56 -7.37 2.68
CA ARG A 41 9.56 -7.12 3.72
C ARG A 41 10.97 -7.56 3.31
N ASP A 42 11.08 -8.75 2.73
CA ASP A 42 12.38 -9.32 2.35
C ASP A 42 12.84 -8.92 0.94
N SER A 43 12.05 -8.12 0.23
CA SER A 43 12.27 -7.83 -1.17
C SER A 43 13.14 -6.59 -1.39
N GLY A 44 14.38 -6.77 -1.82
CA GLY A 44 15.25 -5.67 -2.27
C GLY A 44 14.78 -4.98 -3.56
N ASP A 45 13.92 -5.63 -4.35
CA ASP A 45 13.34 -5.06 -5.58
C ASP A 45 12.22 -4.02 -5.32
N HIS A 46 11.73 -3.92 -4.08
CA HIS A 46 10.56 -3.10 -3.73
C HIS A 46 10.80 -2.19 -2.50
N PRO A 47 11.90 -1.43 -2.44
CA PRO A 47 12.26 -0.63 -1.26
C PRO A 47 11.27 0.52 -1.00
N ASN A 48 10.45 0.87 -2.00
CA ASN A 48 9.42 1.92 -1.92
C ASN A 48 8.02 1.42 -1.59
N VAL A 49 7.83 0.11 -1.40
CA VAL A 49 6.53 -0.47 -1.08
C VAL A 49 6.38 -0.61 0.43
N GLN A 50 5.25 -0.14 0.95
CA GLN A 50 4.84 -0.29 2.34
C GLN A 50 3.50 -1.03 2.35
N VAL A 51 3.42 -2.13 3.10
CA VAL A 51 2.22 -2.98 3.15
C VAL A 51 1.52 -2.81 4.49
N LEU A 52 0.22 -2.59 4.42
CA LEU A 52 -0.71 -2.57 5.55
C LEU A 52 -1.62 -3.77 5.39
N ALA A 53 -1.39 -4.80 6.20
CA ALA A 53 -2.12 -6.05 6.17
C ALA A 53 -3.16 -6.07 7.30
N SER A 54 -4.37 -6.55 7.01
CA SER A 54 -5.44 -6.69 8.01
C SER A 54 -5.20 -7.80 9.03
N SER A 55 -4.32 -8.76 8.73
CA SER A 55 -4.03 -9.92 9.59
C SER A 55 -2.59 -10.39 9.44
N GLN A 56 -2.10 -11.17 10.41
CA GLN A 56 -0.86 -11.92 10.26
C GLN A 56 -1.00 -13.07 9.24
N ALA A 57 0.13 -13.69 8.87
CA ALA A 57 0.18 -14.78 7.88
C ALA A 57 -0.68 -16.00 8.27
N ALA A 58 -0.76 -16.34 9.56
CA ALA A 58 -1.53 -17.48 10.06
C ALA A 58 -2.93 -17.12 10.59
N GLU A 59 -3.41 -15.90 10.31
CA GLU A 59 -4.67 -15.37 10.84
C GLU A 59 -5.70 -15.07 9.74
N TYR A 60 -6.99 -15.21 10.07
CA TYR A 60 -8.09 -14.75 9.23
C TYR A 60 -8.39 -13.27 9.50
N SER A 61 -8.90 -12.56 8.49
CA SER A 61 -9.51 -11.22 8.64
C SER A 61 -11.03 -11.33 8.61
N PHE A 62 -11.74 -10.43 9.29
CA PHE A 62 -13.19 -10.48 9.46
C PHE A 62 -13.88 -9.17 9.10
N GLY A 63 -15.04 -9.30 8.44
CA GLY A 63 -16.06 -8.25 8.37
C GLY A 63 -15.66 -6.96 7.66
N SER A 64 -14.56 -6.94 6.91
CA SER A 64 -13.96 -5.71 6.35
C SER A 64 -13.59 -4.66 7.42
N ASN A 65 -13.47 -5.08 8.69
CA ASN A 65 -13.23 -4.19 9.82
C ASN A 65 -11.98 -3.33 9.63
N PHE A 66 -10.96 -3.90 8.98
CA PHE A 66 -9.72 -3.19 8.67
C PHE A 66 -9.95 -2.12 7.59
N THR A 67 -10.60 -2.46 6.49
CA THR A 67 -10.96 -1.51 5.43
C THR A 67 -11.81 -0.36 5.99
N ASP A 68 -12.83 -0.67 6.80
CA ASP A 68 -13.72 0.34 7.39
C ASP A 68 -12.98 1.26 8.35
N PHE A 69 -12.08 0.71 9.17
CA PHE A 69 -11.20 1.51 10.03
C PHE A 69 -10.33 2.45 9.20
N ILE A 70 -9.60 1.92 8.21
CA ILE A 70 -8.70 2.73 7.38
C ILE A 70 -9.49 3.80 6.61
N ALA A 71 -10.66 3.49 6.07
CA ALA A 71 -11.46 4.45 5.30
C ALA A 71 -12.04 5.58 6.16
N SER A 72 -12.40 5.29 7.41
CA SER A 72 -13.02 6.26 8.33
C SER A 72 -12.01 7.05 9.16
N TYR A 73 -10.76 6.58 9.29
CA TYR A 73 -9.73 7.22 10.09
C TYR A 73 -9.31 8.59 9.52
N ASN A 74 -9.04 9.56 10.41
CA ASN A 74 -8.53 10.86 10.00
C ASN A 74 -7.01 10.82 9.78
N HIS A 75 -6.60 10.76 8.51
CA HIS A 75 -5.19 10.64 8.12
C HIS A 75 -4.44 11.97 7.99
N THR A 76 -5.11 13.10 8.17
CA THR A 76 -4.57 14.44 7.80
C THR A 76 -3.22 14.72 8.45
N HIS A 77 -3.03 14.30 9.71
CA HIS A 77 -1.81 14.56 10.49
C HIS A 77 -1.20 13.31 11.12
N THR A 78 -1.70 12.13 10.77
CA THR A 78 -1.28 10.89 11.40
C THR A 78 -0.36 10.11 10.49
N CYS A 79 0.78 9.68 11.02
CA CYS A 79 1.70 8.83 10.29
C CYS A 79 1.12 7.43 10.11
N LEU A 80 1.39 6.82 8.96
CA LEU A 80 0.82 5.51 8.62
C LEU A 80 1.11 4.40 9.66
N PRO A 81 2.32 4.28 10.25
CA PRO A 81 2.56 3.35 11.34
C PRO A 81 1.70 3.62 12.59
N GLN A 82 1.40 4.88 12.89
CA GLN A 82 0.52 5.24 14.01
C GLN A 82 -0.93 4.85 13.72
N VAL A 83 -1.40 5.04 12.48
CA VAL A 83 -2.73 4.56 12.05
C VAL A 83 -2.85 3.06 12.30
N LEU A 84 -1.81 2.28 11.99
CA LEU A 84 -1.82 0.85 12.28
C LEU A 84 -1.87 0.56 13.78
N GLU A 85 -1.06 1.23 14.60
CA GLU A 85 -1.10 1.02 16.05
C GLU A 85 -2.47 1.34 16.66
N GLU A 86 -3.19 2.33 16.13
CA GLU A 86 -4.58 2.55 16.51
C GLU A 86 -5.52 1.46 16.01
N SER A 87 -5.30 0.93 14.79
CA SER A 87 -6.11 -0.17 14.24
C SER A 87 -6.05 -1.43 15.11
N LYS A 88 -4.88 -1.75 15.67
CA LYS A 88 -4.68 -2.90 16.57
C LYS A 88 -5.49 -2.82 17.87
N LYS A 89 -5.88 -1.62 18.29
CA LYS A 89 -6.68 -1.41 19.51
C LYS A 89 -8.18 -1.59 19.25
N VAL A 90 -8.62 -1.36 18.01
CA VAL A 90 -10.04 -1.34 17.63
C VAL A 90 -10.45 -2.67 16.99
N ILE A 91 -9.58 -3.23 16.16
CA ILE A 91 -9.88 -4.44 15.40
C ILE A 91 -9.74 -5.65 16.31
N THR A 92 -10.83 -6.42 16.38
CA THR A 92 -10.89 -7.67 17.15
C THR A 92 -10.97 -8.86 16.19
N GLY A 93 -10.34 -9.98 16.57
CA GLY A 93 -10.35 -11.22 15.79
C GLY A 93 -9.24 -11.36 14.74
N SER A 94 -8.41 -10.34 14.54
CA SER A 94 -7.21 -10.37 13.69
C SER A 94 -6.19 -9.34 14.18
N THR A 95 -4.93 -9.53 13.84
CA THR A 95 -3.85 -8.61 14.22
C THR A 95 -3.29 -7.92 12.96
N PRO A 96 -3.63 -6.63 12.75
CA PRO A 96 -3.06 -5.87 11.64
C PRO A 96 -1.54 -5.75 11.72
N GLU A 97 -0.88 -5.83 10.57
CA GLU A 97 0.59 -5.73 10.45
C GLU A 97 0.99 -4.67 9.43
N PHE A 98 2.15 -4.03 9.68
CA PHE A 98 2.77 -3.06 8.79
C PHE A 98 4.17 -3.52 8.49
N THR A 99 4.54 -3.47 7.22
CA THR A 99 5.90 -3.74 6.81
C THR A 99 6.36 -2.78 5.73
N GLU A 100 7.66 -2.59 5.65
CA GLU A 100 8.32 -1.80 4.63
C GLU A 100 9.25 -2.73 3.86
N GLY A 101 9.40 -2.47 2.56
CA GLY A 101 10.37 -3.17 1.74
C GLY A 101 11.79 -3.03 2.29
N LYS A 102 12.62 -4.06 2.07
CA LYS A 102 14.01 -4.09 2.52
C LYS A 102 14.77 -2.89 1.94
N GLN A 103 15.24 -2.00 2.82
CA GLN A 103 16.05 -0.85 2.44
C GLN A 103 17.52 -1.23 2.27
N SER A 104 18.21 -0.52 1.38
CA SER A 104 19.67 -0.53 1.33
C SER A 104 20.21 0.22 2.55
N GLU A 105 21.26 -0.29 3.19
CA GLU A 105 21.91 0.31 4.38
C GLU A 105 22.42 1.75 4.16
N THR A 106 22.41 2.24 2.93
CA THR A 106 22.89 3.55 2.49
C THR A 106 21.80 4.59 2.23
N GLU A 107 20.50 4.22 2.26
CA GLU A 107 19.42 5.19 2.06
C GLU A 107 19.07 5.93 3.36
N GLU A 108 18.93 7.25 3.29
CA GLU A 108 18.40 8.07 4.38
C GLU A 108 17.05 7.50 4.82
N ARG A 109 16.89 7.28 6.13
CA ARG A 109 15.66 6.82 6.76
C ARG A 109 14.48 7.64 6.23
N ARG A 110 13.62 7.01 5.42
CA ARG A 110 12.49 7.68 4.78
C ARG A 110 11.69 8.46 5.81
N THR A 111 11.41 9.72 5.50
CA THR A 111 10.54 10.55 6.34
C THR A 111 9.18 9.87 6.46
N PRO A 112 8.64 9.68 7.69
CA PRO A 112 7.32 9.10 7.89
C PRO A 112 6.26 9.88 7.11
N LYS A 113 5.34 9.16 6.47
CA LYS A 113 4.27 9.73 5.65
C LYS A 113 2.91 9.37 6.21
N ASN A 114 1.92 10.20 5.91
CA ASN A 114 0.51 9.83 6.03
C ASN A 114 0.03 9.06 4.78
N ILE A 115 -1.23 8.62 4.78
CA ILE A 115 -1.82 7.87 3.66
C ILE A 115 -1.83 8.65 2.34
N PHE A 116 -1.75 9.98 2.40
CA PHE A 116 -1.69 10.85 1.23
C PHE A 116 -0.28 10.98 0.68
N GLY A 117 0.74 10.41 1.32
CA GLY A 117 2.14 10.57 0.92
C GLY A 117 2.80 11.84 1.44
N ALA A 118 2.11 12.65 2.25
CA ALA A 118 2.67 13.86 2.83
C ALA A 118 3.49 13.52 4.09
N PRO A 119 4.60 14.24 4.37
CA PRO A 119 5.32 14.12 5.64
C PRO A 119 4.38 14.38 6.83
N CYS A 120 4.40 13.50 7.83
CA CYS A 120 3.48 13.61 8.97
C CYS A 120 4.16 14.11 10.26
N ASN A 121 5.49 14.15 10.31
CA ASN A 121 6.28 14.59 11.47
C ASN A 121 6.62 16.10 11.43
N LEU A 122 5.75 16.92 10.86
CA LEU A 122 5.97 18.36 10.74
C LEU A 122 5.56 19.10 12.01
N ALA A 123 6.31 20.16 12.35
CA ALA A 123 6.00 21.03 13.48
C ALA A 123 4.65 21.75 13.31
N LEU A 124 4.24 22.00 12.06
CA LEU A 124 2.93 22.55 11.72
C LEU A 124 2.16 21.56 10.82
N PRO A 125 0.92 21.22 11.16
CA PRO A 125 0.09 20.35 10.33
C PRO A 125 -0.27 21.00 9.00
N PHE A 126 -0.28 20.21 7.92
CA PHE A 126 -0.77 20.66 6.61
C PHE A 126 -2.25 21.05 6.66
N ARG A 127 -2.61 22.11 5.95
CA ARG A 127 -4.01 22.43 5.66
C ARG A 127 -4.55 21.46 4.61
N SER A 128 -5.87 21.27 4.60
CA SER A 128 -6.52 20.30 3.70
C SER A 128 -6.19 20.50 2.21
N TRP A 129 -5.99 21.74 1.77
CA TRP A 129 -5.62 22.08 0.39
C TRP A 129 -4.14 21.86 0.08
N GLU A 130 -3.25 21.85 1.08
CA GLU A 130 -1.82 21.57 0.89
C GLU A 130 -1.60 20.07 0.61
N LEU A 131 -2.47 19.22 1.17
CA LEU A 131 -2.44 17.78 0.96
C LEU A 131 -2.74 17.38 -0.49
N ASP A 132 -3.45 18.21 -1.26
CA ASP A 132 -3.81 17.88 -2.64
C ASP A 132 -2.61 17.72 -3.57
N SER A 133 -1.48 18.37 -3.24
CA SER A 133 -0.21 18.20 -3.95
C SER A 133 0.48 16.87 -3.68
N TYR A 134 0.15 16.21 -2.55
CA TYR A 134 0.73 14.93 -2.16
C TYR A 134 -0.11 13.73 -2.60
N ARG A 135 -1.43 13.92 -2.74
CA ARG A 135 -2.34 12.87 -3.23
C ARG A 135 -1.79 12.31 -4.54
N GLY A 136 -1.46 11.01 -4.52
CA GLY A 136 -0.87 10.30 -5.66
C GLY A 136 -1.80 10.20 -6.87
N CYS A 137 -1.40 9.35 -7.84
CA CYS A 137 -2.16 9.13 -9.07
C CYS A 137 -3.64 8.86 -8.76
N ARG A 138 -4.51 9.79 -9.17
CA ARG A 138 -5.97 9.59 -9.12
C ARG A 138 -6.28 8.35 -9.95
N ASN A 139 -7.14 7.46 -9.43
CA ASN A 139 -7.55 6.23 -10.11
C ASN A 139 -7.63 6.44 -11.62
N VAL A 140 -6.68 5.85 -12.34
CA VAL A 140 -6.75 5.83 -13.79
C VAL A 140 -7.83 4.82 -14.11
N PRO A 141 -8.96 5.21 -14.74
CA PRO A 141 -10.04 4.27 -15.01
C PRO A 141 -9.51 3.02 -15.71
N THR A 142 -10.07 1.84 -15.42
CA THR A 142 -9.67 0.58 -16.06
C THR A 142 -9.67 0.69 -17.59
N SER A 143 -10.54 1.53 -18.17
CA SER A 143 -10.56 1.84 -19.60
C SER A 143 -9.25 2.47 -20.12
N VAL A 144 -8.57 3.28 -19.32
CA VAL A 144 -7.27 3.88 -19.68
C VAL A 144 -6.16 2.82 -19.59
N TRP A 145 -6.19 1.94 -18.60
CA TRP A 145 -5.28 0.79 -18.55
C TRP A 145 -5.43 -0.13 -19.76
N LEU A 146 -6.67 -0.47 -20.12
CA LEU A 146 -6.96 -1.26 -21.32
C LEU A 146 -6.51 -0.56 -22.61
N LYS A 147 -6.62 0.78 -22.65
CA LYS A 147 -6.12 1.58 -23.77
C LYS A 147 -4.59 1.50 -23.86
N ILE A 148 -3.88 1.72 -22.76
CA ILE A 148 -2.40 1.63 -22.71
C ILE A 148 -1.93 0.24 -23.12
N LEU A 149 -2.57 -0.82 -22.63
CA LEU A 149 -2.24 -2.21 -22.98
C LEU A 149 -2.43 -2.50 -24.48
N ARG A 150 -3.51 -1.99 -25.08
CA ARG A 150 -3.75 -2.13 -26.53
C ARG A 150 -2.74 -1.34 -27.37
N GLU A 151 -2.36 -0.16 -26.91
CA GLU A 151 -1.39 0.69 -27.61
C GLU A 151 0.02 0.09 -27.50
N SER A 152 0.40 -0.43 -26.34
CA SER A 152 1.70 -1.09 -26.13
C SER A 152 1.82 -2.44 -26.84
N SER A 153 0.72 -3.18 -27.07
CA SER A 153 0.75 -4.37 -27.93
C SER A 153 0.96 -4.04 -29.41
N GLN A 154 0.56 -2.85 -29.89
CA GLN A 154 0.79 -2.42 -31.27
C GLN A 154 2.26 -2.03 -31.56
N PHE A 155 3.05 -1.77 -30.52
CA PHE A 155 4.48 -1.44 -30.66
C PHE A 155 5.39 -2.67 -30.76
N LEU A 156 4.87 -3.89 -30.52
CA LEU A 156 5.64 -5.14 -30.65
C LEU A 156 5.41 -5.85 -32.00
N ASP A 157 4.52 -5.32 -32.85
CA ASP A 157 4.17 -5.87 -34.17
C ASP A 157 4.72 -5.02 -35.35
N ASN A 158 5.73 -4.15 -35.11
CA ASN A 158 6.46 -3.41 -36.15
C ASN A 158 7.97 -3.66 -36.09
#